data_AF-A0A2A5T572-F1
#
_entry.id   AF-A0A2A5T572-F1
#
_cell.length_a   1.000
_cell.length_b   1.000
_cell.length_c   1.000
_cell.angle_alpha   90.00
_cell.angle_beta   90.00
_cell.angle_gamma   90.00
#
_symmetry.space_group_name_H-M   'P 1'
#
loop_
_entity.id
_entity.type
_entity.pdbx_description
1 polymer ?
#
loop_
_entity_poly.entity_id
_entity_poly.type
_entity_poly.pdbx_seq_one_letter_code
_entity_poly.pdbx_strand_id
1 'polypeptide(L)'
;MFSGLAESIQVTGSEGELGIFPSHTPLLTRITPGMIRITKKFGHEEVIYLSGGMLEVQPRTVTVLADTAIRGVDLDQAKAEEAKRRAEACILNNHGDMDFAQVASELAKAIAQLRVIELTKKAR
;
A
#
# COMPACT_ATOMS: atom_id res chain seq x y z
N MET A 1 -2.44 12.12 -3.19
CA MET A 1 -1.83 12.62 -1.93
C MET A 1 -2.94 13.21 -1.06
N PHE A 2 -2.86 13.05 0.26
CA PHE A 2 -3.89 13.52 1.22
C PHE A 2 -3.23 14.31 2.35
N SER A 3 -3.86 15.42 2.74
CA SER A 3 -3.53 16.18 3.94
C SER A 3 -4.83 16.70 4.54
N GLY A 4 -5.04 16.50 5.83
CA GLY A 4 -6.27 16.89 6.50
C GLY A 4 -6.53 16.07 7.77
N LEU A 5 -7.70 16.31 8.38
CA LEU A 5 -8.14 15.58 9.55
C LEU A 5 -8.64 14.18 9.16
N ALA A 6 -8.09 13.16 9.82
CA ALA A 6 -8.54 11.78 9.73
C ALA A 6 -8.98 11.28 11.12
N GLU A 7 -9.99 10.41 11.16
CA GLU A 7 -10.46 9.72 12.35
C GLU A 7 -9.67 8.45 12.62
N SER A 8 -9.29 7.72 11.56
CA SER A 8 -8.42 6.56 11.66
C SER A 8 -7.68 6.31 10.35
N ILE A 9 -6.54 5.62 10.48
CA ILE A 9 -5.70 5.19 9.35
C ILE A 9 -5.40 3.72 9.52
N GLN A 10 -5.62 2.92 8.48
CA GLN A 10 -5.23 1.50 8.45
C GLN A 10 -4.15 1.31 7.39
N VAL A 11 -3.04 0.68 7.75
CA VAL A 11 -1.89 0.47 6.87
C VAL A 11 -1.18 -0.85 7.18
N THR A 12 -0.67 -1.50 6.15
CA THR A 12 0.19 -2.68 6.30
C THR A 12 1.63 -2.26 6.60
N GLY A 13 2.09 -2.53 7.82
CA GLY A 13 3.48 -2.38 8.25
C GLY A 13 4.36 -3.56 7.85
N SER A 14 5.61 -3.54 8.29
CA SER A 14 6.53 -4.67 8.14
C SER A 14 6.18 -5.87 9.01
N GLU A 15 5.55 -5.64 10.15
CA GLU A 15 5.21 -6.69 11.14
C GLU A 15 3.73 -7.13 11.07
N GLY A 16 2.92 -6.50 10.23
CA GLY A 16 1.51 -6.83 10.09
C GLY A 16 0.64 -5.61 9.81
N GLU A 17 -0.66 -5.73 10.06
CA GLU A 17 -1.64 -4.66 9.88
C GLU A 17 -1.64 -3.71 11.09
N LEU A 18 -1.56 -2.40 10.83
CA LEU A 18 -1.63 -1.36 11.85
C LEU A 18 -2.86 -0.48 11.65
N GLY A 19 -3.60 -0.25 12.75
CA GLY A 19 -4.67 0.73 12.84
C GLY A 19 -4.27 1.87 13.76
N ILE A 20 -4.13 3.07 13.22
CA ILE A 20 -3.79 4.27 13.97
C ILE A 20 -5.06 5.08 14.26
N PHE A 21 -5.27 5.37 15.54
CA PHE A 21 -6.37 6.16 16.08
C PHE A 21 -5.85 7.42 16.77
N PRO A 22 -6.72 8.38 17.12
CA PRO A 22 -6.31 9.56 17.87
C PRO A 22 -5.63 9.15 19.19
N SER A 23 -4.58 9.88 19.57
CA SER A 23 -3.78 9.60 20.78
C SER A 23 -3.01 8.28 20.76
N HIS A 24 -2.71 7.72 19.58
CA HIS A 24 -1.82 6.57 19.45
C HIS A 24 -0.41 6.89 19.97
N THR A 25 0.25 5.89 20.58
CA THR A 25 1.63 6.02 21.05
C THR A 25 2.57 6.37 19.89
N PRO A 26 3.56 7.26 20.09
CA PRO A 26 4.53 7.56 19.04
C PRO A 26 5.21 6.30 18.51
N LEU A 27 5.27 6.18 17.18
CA LEU A 27 5.76 5.00 16.50
C LEU A 27 6.44 5.41 15.20
N LEU A 28 7.59 4.80 14.93
CA LEU A 28 8.26 4.88 13.63
C LEU A 28 8.40 3.47 13.09
N THR A 29 7.82 3.20 11.93
CA THR A 29 7.85 1.86 11.33
C THR A 29 7.89 1.89 9.81
N ARG A 30 8.47 0.86 9.20
CA ARG A 30 8.45 0.68 7.75
C ARG A 30 7.09 0.14 7.32
N ILE A 31 6.60 0.66 6.20
CA ILE A 31 5.38 0.16 5.56
C ILE A 31 5.75 -0.73 4.39
N THR A 32 5.00 -1.82 4.23
CA THR A 32 5.13 -2.73 3.10
C THR A 32 4.25 -2.24 1.95
N PRO A 33 4.54 -2.67 0.69
CA PRO A 33 3.67 -2.36 -0.42
C PRO A 33 2.27 -2.90 -0.18
N GLY A 34 1.28 -2.03 -0.20
CA GLY A 34 -0.04 -2.38 0.32
C GLY A 34 -1.05 -1.25 0.16
N MET A 35 -2.21 -1.48 0.76
CA MET A 35 -3.28 -0.49 0.79
C MET A 35 -3.18 0.34 2.07
N ILE A 36 -3.47 1.63 1.95
CA ILE A 36 -3.79 2.48 3.09
C ILE A 36 -5.24 2.91 2.99
N ARG A 37 -6.00 2.72 4.06
CA ARG A 37 -7.37 3.21 4.21
C ARG A 37 -7.34 4.38 5.17
N ILE A 38 -7.85 5.52 4.72
CA ILE A 38 -7.96 6.74 5.52
C ILE A 38 -9.44 7.03 5.72
N THR A 39 -9.90 7.00 6.96
CA THR A 39 -11.26 7.42 7.32
C THR A 39 -11.21 8.88 7.70
N LYS A 40 -11.79 9.76 6.87
CA LYS A 40 -11.86 11.19 7.11
C LYS A 40 -12.95 11.52 8.13
N LYS A 41 -12.91 12.73 8.69
CA LYS A 41 -14.07 13.29 9.40
C LYS A 41 -15.30 13.23 8.49
N PHE A 42 -16.44 12.85 9.07
CA PHE A 42 -17.74 12.64 8.39
C PHE A 42 -17.88 11.33 7.60
N GLY A 43 -17.04 10.32 7.87
CA GLY A 43 -17.25 8.94 7.38
C GLY A 43 -16.86 8.70 5.93
N HIS A 44 -16.21 9.65 5.26
CA HIS A 44 -15.66 9.42 3.93
C HIS A 44 -14.36 8.62 4.00
N GLU A 45 -14.37 7.43 3.40
CA GLU A 45 -13.18 6.59 3.27
C GLU A 45 -12.44 6.90 1.97
N GLU A 46 -11.11 7.06 2.06
CA GLU A 46 -10.21 7.12 0.90
C GLU A 46 -9.25 5.94 0.94
N VAL A 47 -9.19 5.20 -0.17
CA VAL A 47 -8.27 4.07 -0.34
C VAL A 47 -7.17 4.46 -1.31
N ILE A 48 -5.93 4.30 -0.86
CA ILE A 48 -4.73 4.63 -1.64
C ILE A 48 -3.82 3.40 -1.61
N TYR A 49 -3.23 3.08 -2.75
CA TYR A 49 -2.13 2.13 -2.85
C TYR A 49 -0.81 2.82 -2.56
N LEU A 50 0.02 2.21 -1.72
CA LEU A 50 1.39 2.62 -1.44
C LEU A 50 2.35 1.52 -1.88
N SER A 51 3.43 1.88 -2.57
CA SER A 51 4.47 0.92 -2.99
C SER A 51 5.45 0.56 -1.87
N GLY A 52 5.26 1.09 -0.66
CA GLY A 52 6.19 1.04 0.46
C GLY A 52 6.68 2.43 0.90
N GLY A 53 7.46 2.47 1.98
CA GLY A 53 7.93 3.70 2.61
C GLY A 53 8.10 3.62 4.13
N MET A 54 7.88 4.74 4.82
CA MET A 54 7.95 4.90 6.27
C MET A 54 6.68 5.56 6.82
N LEU A 55 6.24 5.09 7.99
CA LEU A 55 5.15 5.65 8.77
C LEU A 55 5.71 6.23 10.07
N GLU A 56 5.42 7.51 10.31
CA GLU A 56 5.74 8.21 11.55
C GLU A 56 4.45 8.65 12.24
N VAL A 57 4.28 8.22 13.48
CA VAL A 57 3.19 8.62 14.36
C VAL A 57 3.77 9.50 15.45
N GLN A 58 3.31 10.75 15.50
CA GLN A 58 3.58 11.69 16.58
C GLN A 58 2.30 11.90 17.40
N PRO A 59 2.38 12.46 18.63
CA PRO A 59 1.21 12.60 19.51
C PRO A 59 0.03 13.39 18.91
N ARG A 60 0.27 14.23 17.90
CA ARG A 60 -0.75 15.08 17.27
C ARG A 60 -0.91 14.90 15.76
N THR A 61 0.04 14.22 15.12
CA THR A 61 0.14 14.16 13.66
C THR A 61 0.67 12.80 13.23
N VAL A 62 0.13 12.27 12.13
CA VAL A 62 0.65 11.06 11.48
C VAL A 62 1.17 11.46 10.10
N THR A 63 2.40 11.06 9.80
CA THR A 63 3.06 11.31 8.52
C THR A 63 3.37 9.99 7.86
N VAL A 64 2.93 9.85 6.61
CA VAL A 64 3.26 8.69 5.76
C VAL A 64 4.15 9.17 4.64
N LEU A 65 5.39 8.72 4.63
CA LEU A 65 6.37 8.97 3.58
C LEU A 65 6.42 7.74 2.69
N ALA A 66 5.81 7.81 1.50
CA ALA A 66 5.77 6.69 0.56
C ALA A 66 6.56 7.00 -0.71
N ASP A 67 7.23 5.98 -1.25
CA ASP A 67 8.00 6.11 -2.51
C ASP A 67 7.07 6.38 -3.70
N THR A 68 5.92 5.69 -3.73
CA THR A 68 4.86 5.89 -4.72
C THR A 68 3.51 5.72 -4.05
N ALA A 69 2.59 6.66 -4.35
CA ALA A 69 1.23 6.65 -3.83
C ALA A 69 0.23 6.87 -4.97
N ILE A 70 -0.66 5.89 -5.20
CA ILE A 70 -1.64 5.90 -6.29
C ILE A 70 -3.03 5.73 -5.69
N ARG A 71 -4.01 6.56 -6.05
CA ARG A 71 -5.37 6.37 -5.54
C ARG A 71 -6.00 5.12 -6.14
N GLY A 72 -6.86 4.45 -5.36
CA GLY A 72 -7.61 3.26 -5.80
C GLY A 72 -8.31 3.43 -7.15
N VAL A 73 -8.83 4.64 -7.41
CA VAL A 73 -9.57 5.00 -8.63
C VAL A 73 -8.69 5.21 -9.86
N ASP A 74 -7.41 5.51 -9.67
CA ASP A 74 -6.46 5.81 -10.75
C ASP A 74 -5.64 4.57 -11.15
N LEU A 75 -5.85 3.43 -10.45
CA LEU A 75 -5.16 2.18 -10.73
C LEU A 75 -5.75 1.48 -11.96
N ASP A 76 -4.85 1.17 -12.90
CA ASP A 76 -5.16 0.41 -14.11
C ASP A 76 -5.02 -1.10 -13.85
N GLN A 77 -6.14 -1.82 -13.89
CA GLN A 77 -6.17 -3.26 -13.67
C GLN A 77 -5.37 -4.02 -14.73
N ALA A 78 -5.47 -3.63 -15.99
CA ALA A 78 -4.81 -4.36 -17.08
C ALA A 78 -3.28 -4.31 -16.90
N LYS A 79 -2.75 -3.13 -16.52
CA LYS A 79 -1.31 -2.96 -16.23
C LYS A 79 -0.86 -3.76 -15.02
N ALA A 80 -1.67 -3.80 -13.95
CA ALA A 80 -1.35 -4.55 -12.75
C ALA A 80 -1.35 -6.08 -13.00
N GLU A 81 -2.28 -6.58 -13.82
CA GLU A 81 -2.33 -8.00 -14.22
C GLU A 81 -1.16 -8.39 -15.11
N GLU A 82 -0.80 -7.53 -16.07
CA GLU A 82 0.36 -7.74 -16.94
C GLU A 82 1.66 -7.74 -16.13
N ALA A 83 1.82 -6.80 -15.20
CA ALA A 83 2.97 -6.75 -14.30
C ALA A 83 3.10 -8.02 -13.46
N LYS A 84 1.98 -8.53 -12.91
CA LYS A 84 1.94 -9.81 -12.19
C LYS A 84 2.38 -10.96 -13.08
N ARG A 85 1.80 -11.10 -14.28
CA ARG A 85 2.11 -12.20 -15.21
C ARG A 85 3.58 -12.17 -15.63
N ARG A 86 4.14 -10.98 -15.86
CA ARG A 86 5.55 -10.80 -16.20
C ARG A 86 6.46 -11.21 -15.04
N ALA A 87 6.16 -10.78 -13.82
CA ALA A 87 6.93 -11.16 -12.64
C ALA A 87 6.87 -12.67 -12.38
N GLU A 88 5.70 -13.31 -12.54
CA GLU A 88 5.55 -14.76 -12.46
C GLU A 88 6.36 -15.51 -13.53
N ALA A 89 6.34 -15.02 -14.77
CA ALA A 89 7.13 -15.59 -15.86
C ALA A 89 8.65 -15.44 -15.61
N CYS A 90 9.08 -14.32 -15.03
CA CYS A 90 10.47 -14.11 -14.62
C CYS A 90 10.90 -15.09 -13.52
N ILE A 91 10.02 -15.41 -12.56
CA ILE A 91 10.31 -16.42 -11.52
C ILE A 91 10.42 -17.82 -12.12
N LEU A 92 9.49 -18.19 -13.02
CA LEU A 92 9.49 -19.53 -13.63
C LEU A 92 10.67 -19.77 -14.58
N ASN A 93 11.09 -18.76 -15.34
CA ASN A 93 12.13 -18.90 -16.36
C ASN A 93 13.55 -18.71 -15.81
N ASN A 94 13.75 -18.54 -14.50
CA ASN A 94 15.05 -18.10 -13.99
C ASN A 94 16.07 -19.25 -13.84
N HIS A 95 17.00 -19.30 -14.81
CA HIS A 95 18.28 -20.00 -14.74
C HIS A 95 19.41 -18.94 -14.65
N GLY A 96 19.83 -18.57 -13.44
CA GLY A 96 21.07 -17.81 -13.20
C GLY A 96 20.93 -16.30 -13.00
N ASP A 97 21.58 -15.80 -11.93
CA ASP A 97 21.97 -14.42 -11.62
C ASP A 97 20.94 -13.28 -11.53
N MET A 98 19.64 -13.50 -11.79
CA MET A 98 18.63 -12.50 -11.43
C MET A 98 18.31 -12.56 -9.92
N ASP A 99 18.41 -11.40 -9.26
CA ASP A 99 18.19 -11.21 -7.84
C ASP A 99 16.72 -11.56 -7.49
N PHE A 100 16.49 -12.80 -7.08
CA PHE A 100 15.17 -13.36 -6.77
C PHE A 100 14.36 -12.44 -5.83
N ALA A 101 15.07 -11.76 -4.92
CA ALA A 101 14.50 -10.78 -4.00
C ALA A 101 13.82 -9.61 -4.73
N GLN A 102 14.38 -9.14 -5.83
CA GLN A 102 13.83 -8.03 -6.61
C GLN A 102 12.57 -8.44 -7.36
N VAL A 103 12.59 -9.61 -8.02
CA VAL A 103 11.42 -10.14 -8.74
C VAL A 103 10.28 -10.47 -7.77
N ALA A 104 10.60 -11.03 -6.60
CA ALA A 104 9.62 -11.28 -5.55
C ALA A 104 8.99 -9.97 -5.04
N SER A 105 9.78 -8.90 -4.90
CA SER A 105 9.28 -7.57 -4.51
C SER A 105 8.33 -6.98 -5.56
N GLU A 106 8.68 -7.09 -6.85
CA GLU A 106 7.82 -6.63 -7.94
C GLU A 106 6.50 -7.40 -8.00
N LEU A 107 6.54 -8.72 -7.80
CA LEU A 107 5.34 -9.54 -7.71
C LEU A 107 4.44 -9.11 -6.55
N ALA A 108 5.02 -8.92 -5.35
CA ALA A 108 4.29 -8.46 -4.18
C ALA A 108 3.60 -7.11 -4.43
N LYS A 109 4.29 -6.17 -5.10
CA LYS A 109 3.72 -4.88 -5.49
C LYS A 109 2.53 -5.04 -6.44
N ALA A 110 2.66 -5.87 -7.48
CA ALA A 110 1.59 -6.10 -8.45
C ALA A 110 0.34 -6.74 -7.82
N ILE A 111 0.54 -7.73 -6.93
CA ILE A 111 -0.56 -8.36 -6.18
C ILE A 111 -1.28 -7.33 -5.28
N ALA A 112 -0.51 -6.49 -4.58
CA ALA A 112 -1.09 -5.46 -3.72
C ALA A 112 -1.89 -4.41 -4.53
N GLN A 113 -1.45 -4.05 -5.73
CA GLN A 113 -2.21 -3.18 -6.64
C GLN A 113 -3.55 -3.79 -7.03
N LEU A 114 -3.54 -5.05 -7.47
CA LEU A 114 -4.77 -5.77 -7.84
C LEU A 114 -5.75 -5.84 -6.67
N ARG A 115 -5.25 -6.08 -5.46
CA ARG A 115 -6.08 -6.13 -4.25
C ARG A 115 -6.78 -4.80 -3.96
N VAL A 116 -6.08 -3.67 -4.14
CA VAL A 116 -6.67 -2.34 -4.00
C VAL A 116 -7.77 -2.10 -5.03
N ILE A 117 -7.56 -2.53 -6.27
CA ILE A 117 -8.55 -2.37 -7.36
C ILE A 117 -9.81 -3.16 -7.06
N GLU A 118 -9.69 -4.43 -6.64
CA GLU A 118 -10.83 -5.27 -6.25
C GLU A 118 -11.67 -4.61 -5.15
N LEU A 119 -11.02 -4.10 -4.11
CA LEU A 119 -11.69 -3.46 -2.98
C LEU A 119 -12.36 -2.15 -3.38
N THR A 120 -11.73 -1.37 -4.26
CA THR A 120 -12.31 -0.13 -4.81
C THR A 120 -13.54 -0.42 -5.66
N LYS A 121 -13.52 -1.50 -6.46
CA LYS A 121 -14.69 -1.93 -7.25
C LYS A 121 -15.84 -2.44 -6.38
N LYS A 122 -15.55 -3.13 -5.28
CA LYS A 122 -16.57 -3.68 -4.36
C LYS A 122 -17.20 -2.61 -3.45
N ALA A 123 -16.51 -1.51 -3.22
CA ALA A 123 -17.03 -0.36 -2.47
C ALA A 123 -17.96 0.55 -3.31
N ARG A 124 -18.11 0.26 -4.60
CA ARG A 124 -19.00 0.95 -5.55
C ARG A 124 -20.24 0.12 -5.84
#